data_AF-A0A194QZD8-F1
#
_entry.id   AF-A0A194QZD8-F1
#
_cell.length_a   1.000
_cell.length_b   1.000
_cell.length_c   1.000
_cell.angle_alpha   90.00
_cell.angle_beta   90.00
_cell.angle_gamma   90.00
#
_symmetry.space_group_name_H-M   'P 1'
#
loop_
_entity.id
_entity.type
_entity.pdbx_description
1 polymer ?
#
loop_
_entity_poly.entity_id
_entity_poly.type
_entity_poly.pdbx_seq_one_letter_code
_entity_poly.pdbx_strand_id
1 'polypeptide(L)'
;MVTVSLCVTVSSDSGPVTYALVGILSKTEHVDASQRYKIKNIIKHPEYKPPMRYNDIALLETESQMTLSDKVVPACLHVDMSERDERALASGWGATQNRGSSADILQKV
;
A
#
# COMPACT_ATOMS: atom_id res chain seq x y z
N MET A 1 5.85 -4.41 4.53
CA MET A 1 5.33 -3.29 3.69
C MET A 1 4.75 -2.22 4.60
N VAL A 2 4.75 -0.95 4.17
CA VAL A 2 4.12 0.16 4.90
C VAL A 2 2.75 0.45 4.27
N THR A 3 1.73 0.72 5.09
CA THR A 3 0.39 1.09 4.66
C THR A 3 -0.25 2.04 5.68
N VAL A 4 -1.50 2.42 5.45
CA VAL A 4 -2.31 3.28 6.30
C VAL A 4 -3.07 2.44 7.32
N SER A 5 -3.11 2.87 8.59
CA SER A 5 -3.80 2.14 9.66
C SER A 5 -5.31 2.04 9.42
N LEU A 6 -5.92 3.09 8.85
CA LEU A 6 -7.33 3.08 8.48
C LEU A 6 -7.67 1.99 7.45
N CYS A 7 -6.81 1.75 6.46
CA CYS A 7 -7.04 0.76 5.40
C CYS A 7 -7.01 -0.69 5.90
N VAL A 8 -6.33 -0.97 7.01
CA VAL A 8 -6.21 -2.31 7.60
C VAL A 8 -7.15 -2.53 8.78
N THR A 9 -7.89 -1.50 9.18
CA THR A 9 -8.93 -1.64 10.19
C THR A 9 -10.10 -2.40 9.57
N VAL A 10 -10.48 -3.52 10.20
CA VAL A 10 -11.50 -4.44 9.69
C VAL A 10 -12.77 -3.67 9.38
N SER A 11 -13.15 -3.63 8.10
CA SER A 11 -14.48 -3.21 7.69
C SER A 11 -15.43 -4.41 7.85
N SER A 12 -16.66 -4.12 8.25
CA SER A 12 -17.73 -5.11 8.44
C SER A 12 -17.95 -6.00 7.22
N ASP A 13 -17.65 -5.48 6.03
CA ASP A 13 -18.03 -6.09 4.74
C ASP A 13 -16.92 -6.90 4.07
N SER A 14 -15.66 -6.79 4.49
CA SER A 14 -14.52 -7.36 3.74
C SER A 14 -13.53 -8.17 4.56
N GLY A 15 -13.67 -8.18 5.89
CA GLY A 15 -12.74 -8.89 6.77
C GLY A 15 -11.33 -8.28 6.78
N PRO A 16 -10.34 -8.98 7.38
CA PRO A 16 -8.97 -8.50 7.41
C PRO A 16 -8.28 -8.62 6.05
N VAL A 17 -7.28 -7.76 5.80
CA VAL A 17 -6.42 -7.85 4.62
C VAL A 17 -5.65 -9.18 4.64
N THR A 18 -5.73 -9.95 3.55
CA THR A 18 -5.16 -11.30 3.46
C THR A 18 -3.95 -11.41 2.53
N TYR A 19 -3.90 -10.62 1.46
CA TYR A 19 -2.83 -10.66 0.46
C TYR A 19 -2.36 -9.26 0.09
N ALA A 20 -1.07 -9.16 -0.23
CA ALA A 20 -0.48 -8.05 -0.95
C ALA A 20 -0.07 -8.51 -2.35
N LEU A 21 -0.42 -7.71 -3.36
CA LEU A 21 -0.01 -7.91 -4.75
C LEU A 21 1.12 -6.91 -5.06
N VAL A 22 2.17 -7.37 -5.74
CA VAL A 22 3.36 -6.56 -6.07
C VAL A 22 3.73 -6.67 -7.54
N GLY A 23 4.38 -5.64 -8.08
CA GLY A 23 4.85 -5.63 -9.46
C GLY A 23 3.73 -5.67 -10.51
N ILE A 24 2.53 -5.21 -10.16
CA ILE A 24 1.37 -5.10 -11.05
C ILE A 24 1.23 -3.68 -11.60
N LEU A 25 0.77 -3.57 -12.85
CA LEU A 25 0.46 -2.33 -13.57
C LEU A 25 -1.04 -2.16 -13.84
N SER A 26 -1.78 -3.24 -14.09
CA SER A 26 -3.23 -3.27 -14.34
C SER A 26 -3.95 -4.04 -13.25
N LYS A 27 -5.13 -3.58 -12.81
CA LYS A 27 -5.95 -4.32 -11.83
C LYS A 27 -6.54 -5.62 -12.41
N THR A 28 -6.64 -5.70 -13.73
CA THR A 28 -7.21 -6.85 -14.45
C THR A 28 -6.15 -7.77 -15.05
N GLU A 29 -4.86 -7.50 -14.81
CA GLU A 29 -3.80 -8.40 -15.26
C GLU A 29 -3.84 -9.75 -14.54
N HIS A 30 -3.31 -10.76 -15.22
CA HIS A 30 -3.07 -12.06 -14.61
C HIS A 30 -1.97 -11.93 -13.56
N VAL A 31 -2.26 -12.29 -12.31
CA VAL A 31 -1.30 -12.22 -11.20
C VAL A 31 -0.77 -13.60 -10.88
N ASP A 32 0.55 -13.76 -11.03
CA ASP A 32 1.21 -15.03 -10.74
C ASP A 32 1.46 -15.22 -9.23
N ALA A 33 1.75 -16.46 -8.83
CA ALA A 33 2.06 -16.78 -7.44
C ALA A 33 3.27 -15.99 -6.89
N SER A 34 4.23 -15.62 -7.75
CA SER A 34 5.40 -14.81 -7.39
C SER A 34 5.08 -13.35 -7.06
N GLN A 35 3.92 -12.86 -7.48
CA GLN A 35 3.45 -11.49 -7.26
C GLN A 35 2.46 -11.39 -6.09
N ARG A 36 2.05 -12.52 -5.51
CA ARG A 36 1.04 -12.58 -4.44
C ARG A 36 1.65 -13.06 -3.13
N TYR A 37 1.63 -12.20 -2.12
CA TYR A 37 2.18 -12.48 -0.79
C TYR A 37 1.08 -12.49 0.26
N LYS A 38 0.99 -13.57 1.03
CA LYS A 38 0.04 -13.68 2.14
C LYS A 38 0.52 -12.84 3.32
N ILE A 39 -0.41 -12.16 3.98
CA ILE A 39 -0.14 -11.36 5.16
C ILE A 39 -0.12 -12.26 6.39
N LYS A 40 1.01 -12.26 7.10
CA LYS A 40 1.22 -12.97 8.36
C LYS A 40 0.75 -12.15 9.54
N ASN A 41 1.07 -10.85 9.55
CA ASN A 41 0.75 -9.96 10.66
C ASN A 41 0.48 -8.53 10.18
N ILE A 42 -0.37 -7.83 10.92
CA ILE A 42 -0.72 -6.43 10.72
C ILE A 42 -0.37 -5.68 12.01
N ILE A 43 0.59 -4.76 11.93
CA ILE A 43 1.11 -4.00 13.06
C ILE A 43 0.71 -2.54 12.87
N LYS A 44 -0.38 -2.12 13.51
CA LYS A 44 -0.79 -0.71 13.50
C LYS A 44 0.10 0.12 14.41
N HIS A 45 0.23 1.42 14.11
CA HIS A 45 0.89 2.32 15.03
C HIS A 45 0.18 2.28 16.39
N PRO A 46 0.90 2.11 17.52
CA PRO A 46 0.28 1.91 18.83
C PRO A 46 -0.55 3.11 19.28
N GLU A 47 -0.23 4.30 18.79
CA GLU A 47 -0.94 5.55 19.09
C GLU A 47 -2.01 5.93 18.05
N TYR A 48 -2.27 5.09 17.04
CA TYR A 48 -3.38 5.33 16.11
C TYR A 48 -4.73 5.17 16.83
N LYS A 49 -5.52 6.25 16.88
CA LYS A 49 -6.81 6.29 17.59
C LYS A 49 -7.91 6.86 16.68
N PRO A 50 -8.68 6.02 15.98
CA PRO A 50 -9.81 6.49 15.17
C PRO A 50 -10.87 7.17 16.06
N PRO A 51 -11.60 8.20 15.57
CA PRO A 51 -11.62 8.68 14.19
C PRO A 51 -10.50 9.69 13.85
N MET A 52 -9.61 10.01 14.79
CA MET A 52 -8.50 10.91 14.51
C MET A 52 -7.54 10.27 13.50
N ARG A 53 -7.01 11.09 12.58
CA ARG A 53 -6.06 10.66 11.54
C ARG A 53 -4.59 10.82 11.93
N TYR A 54 -4.30 11.03 13.22
CA TYR A 54 -2.93 11.07 13.72
C TYR A 54 -2.35 9.66 13.74
N ASN A 55 -1.06 9.54 13.40
CA ASN A 55 -0.34 8.27 13.36
C ASN A 55 -0.99 7.23 12.44
N ASP A 56 -1.56 7.66 11.31
CA ASP A 56 -2.28 6.80 10.38
C ASP A 56 -1.34 5.97 9.48
N ILE A 57 -0.58 5.09 10.13
CA ILE A 57 0.44 4.23 9.52
C ILE A 57 0.39 2.83 10.14
N ALA A 58 0.64 1.79 9.34
CA ALA A 58 0.71 0.41 9.76
C ALA A 58 1.77 -0.35 8.95
N LEU A 59 2.29 -1.43 9.52
CA LEU A 59 3.17 -2.38 8.85
C LEU A 59 2.41 -3.67 8.53
N LEU A 60 2.64 -4.19 7.33
CA LEU A 60 2.22 -5.51 6.90
C LEU A 60 3.45 -6.43 6.85
N GLU A 61 3.44 -7.48 7.65
CA GLU A 61 4.43 -8.55 7.61
C GLU A 61 3.91 -9.65 6.67
N THR A 62 4.69 -10.02 5.67
CA THR A 62 4.37 -11.12 4.77
C THR A 62 4.83 -12.46 5.35
N GLU A 63 4.15 -13.54 5.00
CA GLU A 63 4.49 -14.90 5.46
C GLU A 63 5.82 -15.39 4.87
N SER A 64 6.13 -14.98 3.64
CA SER A 64 7.39 -15.21 2.95
C SER A 64 8.11 -13.91 2.62
N GLN A 65 9.43 -13.99 2.45
CA GLN A 65 10.22 -12.87 1.98
C GLN A 65 9.89 -12.55 0.51
N MET A 66 9.74 -11.26 0.21
CA MET A 66 9.51 -10.80 -1.17
C MET A 66 10.74 -11.02 -2.04
N THR A 67 10.52 -11.58 -3.22
CA THR A 67 11.57 -11.72 -4.24
C THR A 67 11.67 -10.42 -5.04
N LEU A 68 12.85 -9.82 -5.05
CA LEU A 68 13.11 -8.60 -5.82
C LEU A 68 13.25 -8.92 -7.31
N SER A 69 12.80 -7.99 -8.16
CA SER A 69 12.93 -8.08 -9.61
C SER A 69 13.03 -6.68 -10.23
N ASP A 70 13.08 -6.62 -11.56
CA ASP A 70 12.94 -5.39 -12.33
C ASP A 70 11.64 -4.62 -12.05
N LYS A 71 10.57 -5.32 -11.64
CA LYS A 71 9.26 -4.74 -11.33
C LYS A 71 8.96 -4.59 -9.84
N VAL A 72 9.72 -5.24 -8.96
CA VAL A 72 9.51 -5.12 -7.51
C VAL A 72 10.84 -4.82 -6.81
N VAL A 73 10.93 -3.56 -6.37
CA VAL A 73 12.06 -2.96 -5.67
C VAL A 73 11.56 -2.20 -4.44
N PRO A 74 12.34 -2.11 -3.35
CA PRO A 74 11.93 -1.36 -2.18
C PRO A 74 11.98 0.15 -2.44
N ALA A 75 11.02 0.89 -1.88
CA ALA A 75 11.10 2.34 -1.77
C ALA A 75 12.05 2.74 -0.65
N CYS A 76 12.72 3.88 -0.79
CA CYS A 76 13.56 4.44 0.27
C CYS A 76 12.69 5.05 1.37
N LEU A 77 13.11 4.86 2.63
CA LEU A 77 12.52 5.57 3.76
C LEU A 77 13.28 6.88 3.96
N HIS A 78 12.55 7.98 4.05
CA HIS A 78 13.13 9.27 4.38
C HIS A 78 13.50 9.30 5.87
N VAL A 79 14.79 9.46 6.17
CA VAL A 79 15.33 9.43 7.54
C VAL A 79 15.98 10.74 7.97
N ASP A 80 16.28 11.63 7.02
CA ASP A 80 16.94 12.91 7.29
C ASP A 80 15.94 14.06 7.17
N MET A 81 15.59 14.66 8.29
CA MET A 81 14.63 15.77 8.34
C MET A 81 15.20 17.13 7.90
N SER A 82 16.49 17.19 7.55
CA SER A 82 17.13 18.44 7.11
C SER A 82 16.89 18.74 5.63
N GLU A 83 16.64 17.72 4.82
CA GLU A 83 16.34 17.87 3.40
C GLU A 83 14.84 18.16 3.19
N ARG A 84 14.54 19.17 2.37
CA ARG A 84 13.16 19.46 1.96
C ARG A 84 13.01 19.15 0.48
N ASP A 85 12.26 18.12 0.18
CA ASP A 85 11.83 17.84 -1.19
C ASP A 85 10.77 18.87 -1.61
N GLU A 86 11.02 19.57 -2.72
CA GLU A 86 10.08 20.55 -3.28
C GLU A 86 9.01 19.91 -4.17
N ARG A 87 9.23 18.65 -4.57
CA ARG A 87 8.37 17.92 -5.51
C ARG A 87 8.16 16.49 -5.03
N ALA A 88 6.93 16.02 -5.15
CA ALA A 88 6.55 14.65 -4.87
C ALA A 88 5.80 14.06 -6.08
N LEU A 89 5.91 12.76 -6.26
CA LEU A 89 5.09 12.01 -7.19
C LEU A 89 4.10 11.15 -6.39
N ALA A 90 2.84 11.14 -6.80
CA ALA A 90 1.84 10.25 -6.24
C ALA A 90 1.36 9.28 -7.31
N SER A 91 1.18 8.02 -6.96
CA SER A 91 0.72 6.98 -7.88
C SER A 91 -0.40 6.14 -7.28
N GLY A 92 -1.31 5.66 -8.12
CA GLY A 92 -2.36 4.74 -7.68
C GLY A 92 -3.38 4.40 -8.77
N TRP A 93 -4.26 3.46 -8.45
CA TRP A 93 -5.39 3.04 -9.31
C TRP A 93 -6.72 3.69 -8.88
N GLY A 94 -6.67 4.77 -8.11
CA GLY A 94 -7.85 5.48 -7.61
C GLY A 94 -8.68 6.13 -8.73
N ALA A 95 -9.77 6.80 -8.35
CA ALA A 95 -10.54 7.61 -9.28
C ALA A 95 -9.70 8.80 -9.78
N THR A 96 -9.64 8.99 -11.09
CA THR A 96 -8.89 10.11 -11.72
C THR A 96 -9.73 11.37 -11.89
N GLN A 97 -11.04 11.28 -11.62
CA GLN A 97 -12.00 12.37 -11.69
C GLN A 97 -12.96 12.29 -10.51
N ASN A 98 -13.54 13.43 -10.12
CA ASN A 98 -14.54 13.48 -9.06
C ASN A 98 -15.72 12.56 -9.40
N ARG A 99 -16.02 11.61 -8.51
CA ARG A 99 -17.06 10.57 -8.68
C ARG A 99 -16.86 9.65 -9.89
N GLY A 100 -15.66 9.59 -10.45
CA GLY A 100 -15.29 8.65 -11.51
C GLY A 100 -15.03 7.24 -10.99
N SER A 101 -14.95 6.27 -11.91
CA SER A 101 -14.50 4.91 -11.59
C SER A 101 -12.98 4.88 -11.36
N SER A 102 -12.53 3.84 -10.65
CA SER A 102 -11.11 3.60 -10.40
C SER A 102 -10.39 3.17 -11.69
N ALA A 103 -9.21 3.74 -11.96
CA ALA A 103 -8.44 3.42 -13.16
C ALA A 103 -7.97 1.95 -13.18
N ASP A 104 -7.99 1.30 -14.35
CA ASP A 104 -7.44 -0.05 -14.50
C ASP A 104 -5.91 -0.06 -14.52
N ILE A 105 -5.30 0.85 -15.27
CA ILE A 105 -3.84 1.04 -15.35
C ILE A 105 -3.37 2.02 -14.28
N LEU A 106 -2.21 1.75 -13.67
CA LEU A 106 -1.60 2.61 -12.65
C LEU A 106 -1.36 4.02 -13.21
N GLN A 107 -1.81 5.03 -12.47
CA GLN A 107 -1.62 6.43 -12.80
C GLN A 107 -0.54 7.05 -11.91
N LYS A 108 0.06 8.15 -12.39
CA LYS A 108 0.96 9.01 -11.61
C LYS A 108 0.64 10.48 -11.84
N VAL A 109 0.84 11.31 -10.82
CA VAL A 109 0.75 12.78 -10.85
C VAL A 109 1.94 13.41 -10.15
#